data_AF-A0A959KV06-F1
#
_entry.id   AF-A0A959KV06-F1
#
_cell.length_a   1.000
_cell.length_b   1.000
_cell.length_c   1.000
_cell.angle_alpha   90.00
_cell.angle_beta   90.00
_cell.angle_gamma   90.00
#
_symmetry.space_group_name_H-M   'P 1'
#
loop_
_entity.id
_entity.type
_entity.pdbx_description
1 polymer ?
#
loop_
_entity_poly.entity_id
_entity_poly.type
_entity_poly.pdbx_seq_one_letter_code
_entity_poly.pdbx_strand_id
1 'polypeptide(L)'
;MKSSAIVLFLGTLFLTGARAQTVVTLTTSASSIDDDIILDAEGNLYGSNYNGSAIFKRSPTGEESTFTGGLNTPNGLAFAADG
;
A
#
# COMPACT_ATOMS: atom_id res chain seq x y z
N MET A 1 45.05 24.14 -17.78
CA MET A 1 44.26 22.99 -17.29
C MET A 1 43.45 23.47 -16.09
N LYS A 2 42.17 23.06 -15.93
CA LYS A 2 41.28 23.28 -14.73
C LYS A 2 40.06 24.22 -14.87
N SER A 3 39.41 24.33 -16.04
CA SER A 3 38.05 24.94 -16.08
C SER A 3 37.05 24.11 -16.88
N SER A 4 37.45 23.54 -18.03
CA SER A 4 36.56 22.73 -18.88
C SER A 4 36.08 21.41 -18.25
N ALA A 5 36.79 20.87 -17.26
CA ALA A 5 36.39 19.63 -16.57
C ALA A 5 35.25 19.84 -15.54
N ILE A 6 35.12 21.05 -14.98
CA ILE A 6 34.10 21.36 -13.95
C ILE A 6 32.73 21.62 -14.60
N VAL A 7 32.71 22.25 -15.78
CA VAL A 7 31.47 22.52 -16.53
C VAL A 7 30.87 21.23 -17.09
N LEU A 8 31.71 20.28 -17.51
CA LEU A 8 31.25 18.98 -18.04
C LEU A 8 30.65 18.08 -16.94
N PHE A 9 31.15 18.18 -15.70
CA PHE A 9 30.66 17.39 -14.56
C PHE A 9 29.32 17.88 -14.00
N LEU A 10 29.05 19.20 -14.09
CA LEU A 10 27.76 19.78 -13.72
C LEU A 10 26.68 19.53 -14.78
N GLY A 11 27.04 19.40 -16.06
CA GLY A 11 26.09 19.14 -17.15
C GLY A 11 25.50 17.72 -17.17
N THR A 12 26.25 16.72 -16.69
CA THR A 12 25.78 15.33 -16.63
C THR A 12 24.88 15.03 -15.44
N LEU A 13 24.89 15.87 -14.40
CA LEU A 13 24.12 15.65 -13.16
C LEU A 13 22.60 15.90 -13.34
N PHE A 14 22.18 16.51 -14.46
CA PHE A 14 20.77 16.85 -14.74
C PHE A 14 20.07 15.90 -15.73
N LEU A 15 20.73 14.86 -16.25
CA LEU A 15 20.15 13.96 -17.28
C LEU A 15 19.43 12.74 -16.70
N THR A 16 19.55 12.47 -15.41
CA THR A 16 18.76 11.42 -14.75
C THR A 16 17.64 12.09 -13.96
N GLY A 17 16.46 12.22 -14.58
CA GLY A 17 15.27 12.70 -13.88
C GLY A 17 14.99 11.79 -12.68
N ALA A 18 15.16 12.30 -11.47
CA ALA A 18 14.80 11.57 -10.26
C ALA A 18 13.28 11.39 -10.23
N ARG A 19 12.82 10.14 -10.09
CA ARG A 19 11.41 9.80 -9.89
C ARG A 19 11.20 9.64 -8.38
N ALA A 20 10.46 10.56 -7.77
CA ALA A 20 10.00 10.40 -6.39
C ALA A 20 8.72 9.55 -6.39
N GLN A 21 8.65 8.57 -5.49
CA GLN A 21 7.42 7.82 -5.20
C GLN A 21 6.92 8.22 -3.82
N THR A 22 5.62 8.48 -3.71
CA THR A 22 4.97 8.61 -2.42
C THR A 22 4.77 7.22 -1.83
N VAL A 23 5.37 6.95 -0.68
CA VAL A 23 5.14 5.72 0.09
C VAL A 23 4.14 6.05 1.20
N VAL A 24 3.10 5.24 1.33
CA VAL A 24 2.10 5.35 2.39
C VAL A 24 2.10 4.06 3.20
N THR A 25 2.11 4.18 4.51
CA THR A 25 1.92 3.04 5.43
C THR A 25 0.43 2.88 5.67
N LEU A 26 -0.17 1.80 5.14
CA LEU A 26 -1.60 1.53 5.26
C LEU A 26 -1.97 0.80 6.55
N THR A 27 -1.02 0.11 7.17
CA THR A 27 -1.21 -0.63 8.42
C THR A 27 0.04 -0.58 9.28
N THR A 28 -0.14 -0.63 10.60
CA THR A 28 0.94 -0.82 11.58
C THR A 28 0.91 -2.26 12.12
N SER A 29 1.89 -2.65 12.92
CA SER A 29 2.11 -4.02 13.42
C SER A 29 0.98 -4.64 14.26
N ALA A 30 -0.15 -3.94 14.43
CA ALA A 30 -1.30 -4.36 15.22
C ALA A 30 -2.48 -4.88 14.35
N SER A 31 -2.28 -5.17 13.07
CA SER A 31 -3.36 -5.68 12.22
C SER A 31 -3.38 -7.20 12.18
N SER A 32 -4.59 -7.72 12.22
CA SER A 32 -4.93 -9.14 12.07
C SER A 32 -4.93 -9.61 10.59
N ILE A 33 -4.70 -8.69 9.66
CA ILE A 33 -4.59 -8.94 8.22
C ILE A 33 -3.23 -9.59 7.90
N ASP A 34 -3.23 -10.73 7.21
CA ASP A 34 -2.01 -11.51 6.94
C ASP A 34 -1.83 -12.00 5.49
N ASP A 35 -2.75 -11.68 4.56
CA ASP A 35 -2.67 -12.16 3.18
C ASP A 35 -2.91 -11.04 2.13
N ASP A 36 -4.15 -10.74 1.75
CA ASP A 36 -4.48 -9.73 0.74
C ASP A 36 -5.05 -8.44 1.34
N ILE A 37 -4.98 -7.33 0.57
CA ILE A 37 -5.57 -6.04 0.90
C ILE A 37 -6.23 -5.36 -0.31
N ILE A 38 -7.35 -4.69 -0.08
CA ILE A 38 -8.04 -3.85 -1.07
C ILE A 38 -8.59 -2.57 -0.42
N LEU A 39 -8.73 -1.49 -1.19
CA LEU A 39 -9.26 -0.19 -0.74
C LEU A 39 -10.59 0.11 -1.42
N ASP A 40 -11.59 0.52 -0.65
CA ASP A 40 -12.83 1.08 -1.21
C ASP A 40 -12.67 2.55 -1.62
N ALA A 41 -13.71 3.13 -2.22
CA ALA A 41 -13.70 4.52 -2.73
C ALA A 41 -13.58 5.56 -1.60
N GLU A 42 -14.01 5.22 -0.39
CA GLU A 42 -13.90 6.04 0.82
C GLU A 42 -12.54 5.89 1.53
N GLY A 43 -11.67 5.01 1.02
CA GLY A 43 -10.33 4.76 1.56
C GLY A 43 -10.29 3.82 2.76
N ASN A 44 -11.36 3.08 3.03
CA ASN A 44 -11.30 1.99 4.00
C ASN A 44 -10.48 0.83 3.43
N LEU A 45 -9.61 0.27 4.25
CA LEU A 45 -8.83 -0.90 3.91
C LEU A 45 -9.56 -2.16 4.33
N TYR A 46 -9.72 -3.09 3.41
CA TYR A 46 -10.19 -4.44 3.68
C TYR A 46 -9.00 -5.38 3.55
N GLY A 47 -8.87 -6.33 4.47
CA GLY A 47 -7.82 -7.33 4.36
C GLY A 47 -8.24 -8.68 4.89
N SER A 48 -7.74 -9.72 4.24
CA SER A 48 -8.01 -11.10 4.59
C SER A 48 -7.10 -11.56 5.72
N ASN A 49 -7.68 -12.38 6.58
CA ASN A 49 -6.95 -13.15 7.56
C ASN A 49 -7.09 -14.63 7.26
N TYR A 50 -6.09 -15.18 6.57
CA TYR A 50 -6.07 -16.53 6.05
C TYR A 50 -6.27 -17.55 7.17
N ASN A 51 -5.50 -17.44 8.25
CA ASN A 51 -5.59 -18.41 9.35
C ASN A 51 -6.74 -18.14 10.32
N GLY A 52 -7.13 -16.88 10.52
CA GLY A 52 -8.21 -16.53 11.44
C GLY A 52 -9.60 -16.45 10.82
N SER A 53 -9.75 -16.89 9.55
CA SER A 53 -11.07 -17.16 8.94
C SER A 53 -11.97 -15.92 8.86
N ALA A 54 -11.38 -14.75 8.62
CA ALA A 54 -12.08 -13.46 8.65
C ALA A 54 -11.58 -12.47 7.60
N ILE A 55 -12.43 -11.49 7.28
CA ILE A 55 -12.05 -10.25 6.59
C ILE A 55 -12.20 -9.11 7.59
N PHE A 56 -11.18 -8.27 7.68
CA PHE A 56 -11.20 -7.06 8.50
C PHE A 56 -11.43 -5.83 7.65
N LYS A 57 -12.12 -4.84 8.20
CA LYS A 57 -12.24 -3.48 7.67
C LYS A 57 -11.53 -2.52 8.62
N ARG A 58 -10.62 -1.71 8.08
CA ARG A 58 -9.95 -0.61 8.77
C ARG A 58 -10.35 0.73 8.15
N SER A 59 -10.82 1.66 8.97
CA SER A 59 -11.14 3.02 8.52
C SER A 59 -9.87 3.84 8.21
N PRO A 60 -9.97 4.96 7.46
CA PRO A 60 -8.85 5.89 7.27
C PRO A 60 -8.27 6.46 8.57
N THR A 61 -9.06 6.47 9.65
CA THR A 61 -8.61 6.90 10.98
C THR A 61 -7.91 5.79 11.78
N GLY A 62 -7.83 4.57 11.22
CA GLY A 62 -7.09 3.44 11.76
C GLY A 62 -7.92 2.46 12.60
N GLU A 63 -9.22 2.68 12.76
CA GLU A 63 -10.12 1.79 13.50
C GLU A 63 -10.36 0.49 12.73
N GLU A 64 -9.99 -0.66 13.30
CA GLU A 64 -10.16 -1.99 12.70
C GLU A 64 -11.37 -2.71 13.33
N SER A 65 -12.17 -3.38 12.49
CA SER A 65 -13.30 -4.22 12.89
C SER A 65 -13.40 -5.45 11.99
N THR A 66 -14.02 -6.52 12.48
CA THR A 66 -14.36 -7.68 11.64
C THR A 66 -15.49 -7.29 10.68
N PHE A 67 -15.20 -7.31 9.39
CA PHE A 67 -16.22 -7.11 8.35
C PHE A 67 -17.08 -8.36 8.18
N THR A 68 -16.43 -9.52 8.08
CA THR A 68 -17.10 -10.82 8.06
C THR A 68 -16.16 -11.92 8.61
N GLY A 69 -16.74 -13.03 9.06
CA GLY A 69 -16.02 -14.16 9.65
C GLY A 69 -16.63 -15.51 9.29
N GLY A 70 -15.99 -16.59 9.74
CA GLY A 70 -16.42 -17.96 9.44
C GLY A 70 -16.07 -18.42 8.02
N LEU A 71 -15.09 -17.78 7.40
CA LEU A 71 -14.61 -18.13 6.06
C LEU A 71 -13.57 -19.25 6.13
N ASN A 72 -13.52 -20.11 5.12
CA ASN A 72 -12.44 -21.10 5.02
C ASN A 72 -11.25 -20.48 4.28
N THR A 73 -10.21 -20.10 5.03
CA THR A 73 -8.93 -19.60 4.51
C THR A 73 -9.07 -18.52 3.43
N PRO A 74 -9.62 -17.33 3.77
CA PRO A 74 -9.74 -16.25 2.80
C PRO A 74 -8.36 -15.75 2.37
N ASN A 75 -8.15 -15.61 1.06
CA ASN A 75 -6.92 -15.10 0.46
C ASN A 75 -7.24 -13.85 -0.37
N GLY A 76 -7.49 -13.99 -1.67
CA GLY A 76 -7.71 -12.88 -2.59
C GLY A 76 -9.05 -12.17 -2.42
N LEU A 77 -9.03 -10.85 -2.54
CA LEU A 77 -10.18 -9.96 -2.45
C LEU A 77 -10.38 -9.17 -3.75
N ALA A 78 -11.63 -8.98 -4.13
CA ALA A 78 -12.03 -8.09 -5.22
C ALA A 78 -13.38 -7.47 -4.90
N PHE A 79 -13.55 -6.20 -5.29
CA PHE A 79 -14.87 -5.58 -5.35
C PHE A 79 -15.57 -5.97 -6.65
N ALA A 80 -16.90 -6.02 -6.60
CA ALA A 80 -17.69 -6.23 -7.78
C ALA A 80 -17.73 -4.93 -8.62
N ALA A 81 -18.26 -5.00 -9.83
CA ALA A 81 -18.29 -3.84 -10.72
C ALA A 81 -19.17 -2.69 -10.18
N ASP A 82 -20.09 -3.00 -9.26
CA ASP A 82 -20.96 -2.07 -8.55
C ASP A 82 -20.36 -1.56 -7.22
N GLY A 83 -19.15 -1.99 -6.87
CA GLY A 83 -18.46 -1.67 -5.61
C GLY A 83 -18.60 -2.79 -4.59
#